data_AF-A0A2G5UQL4-F1
#
_entry.id   AF-A0A2G5UQL4-F1
#
_cell.length_a   1.000
_cell.length_b   1.000
_cell.length_c   1.000
_cell.angle_alpha   90.00
_cell.angle_beta   90.00
_cell.angle_gamma   90.00
#
_symmetry.space_group_name_H-M   'P 1'
#
loop_
_entity.id
_entity.type
_entity.pdbx_description
1 polymer ?
#
loop_
_entity_poly.entity_id
_entity_poly.type
_entity_poly.pdbx_seq_one_letter_code
_entity_poly.pdbx_strand_id
1 'polypeptide(L)'
;MLTLLNRWRSQPGGPSNASAFIRVLESPKSSVSDKVLVLKAFNDWDVLVNTWFEVADALPAVEKLLDVTAFPEQSSAALLVSKVYFCLEQYERALEFALRGDFNVVPAPRVGLGNDAEYVNKIIETAIDTYKIMSQQGIAAPQQLRELVDKIVARNLDNREICHPR
;
A
#
# COMPACT_ATOMS: atom_id res chain seq x y z
N MET A 1 -3.85 -17.26 -15.94
CA MET A 1 -3.15 -16.34 -15.02
C MET A 1 -3.31 -16.75 -13.55
N LEU A 2 -4.53 -16.86 -13.02
CA LEU A 2 -4.81 -17.26 -11.62
C LEU A 2 -4.07 -18.52 -11.14
N THR A 3 -4.04 -19.58 -11.95
CA THR A 3 -3.37 -20.84 -11.62
C THR A 3 -1.85 -20.71 -11.52
N LEU A 4 -1.25 -19.83 -12.33
CA LEU A 4 0.18 -19.53 -12.27
C LEU A 4 0.52 -18.69 -11.04
N LEU A 5 -0.31 -17.70 -10.71
CA LEU A 5 -0.18 -16.87 -9.50
C LEU A 5 -0.26 -17.72 -8.23
N ASN A 6 -1.25 -18.62 -8.13
CA ASN A 6 -1.37 -19.49 -6.96
C ASN A 6 -0.18 -20.44 -6.83
N ARG A 7 0.28 -21.03 -7.95
CA ARG A 7 1.49 -21.86 -7.92
C ARG A 7 2.71 -21.07 -7.47
N TRP A 8 2.89 -19.86 -7.98
CA TRP A 8 4.01 -18.98 -7.62
C TRP A 8 4.00 -18.62 -6.13
N ARG A 9 2.83 -18.28 -5.56
CA ARG A 9 2.68 -18.03 -4.13
C ARG A 9 2.97 -19.25 -3.25
N SER A 10 2.71 -20.45 -3.75
CA SER A 10 2.90 -21.70 -3.00
C SER A 10 4.25 -22.39 -3.25
N GLN A 11 5.22 -21.72 -3.89
CA GLN A 11 6.54 -22.32 -4.11
C GLN A 11 7.31 -22.49 -2.79
N PRO A 12 8.05 -23.61 -2.61
CA PRO A 12 8.93 -23.78 -1.47
C PRO A 12 10.05 -22.74 -1.50
N GLY A 13 10.15 -21.92 -0.45
CA GLY A 13 11.02 -20.74 -0.40
C GLY A 13 10.29 -19.41 -0.65
N GLY A 14 8.99 -19.44 -0.88
CA GLY A 14 8.16 -18.26 -1.10
C GLY A 14 8.19 -17.77 -2.56
N PRO A 15 7.37 -16.76 -2.87
CA PRO A 15 7.34 -16.14 -4.20
C PRO A 15 8.68 -15.48 -4.50
N SER A 16 9.39 -16.01 -5.48
CA SER A 16 10.66 -15.48 -5.99
C SER A 16 10.57 -15.32 -7.52
N ASN A 17 11.33 -14.38 -8.10
CA ASN A 17 11.30 -14.06 -9.53
C ASN A 17 9.91 -13.55 -10.00
N ALA A 18 9.62 -12.31 -9.62
CA ALA A 18 8.41 -11.57 -9.98
C ALA A 18 8.41 -11.07 -11.44
N SER A 19 9.54 -11.15 -12.13
CA SER A 19 9.79 -10.61 -13.47
C SER A 19 8.70 -10.96 -14.51
N ALA A 20 8.18 -12.20 -14.47
CA ALA A 20 7.12 -12.63 -15.39
C ALA A 20 5.80 -11.86 -15.16
N PHE A 21 5.46 -11.57 -13.89
CA PHE A 21 4.26 -10.85 -13.50
C PHE A 21 4.43 -9.34 -13.66
N ILE A 22 5.63 -8.81 -13.40
CA ILE A 22 6.00 -7.43 -13.70
C ILE A 22 5.79 -7.14 -15.19
N ARG A 23 6.26 -8.03 -16.06
CA ARG A 23 6.06 -7.88 -17.51
C ARG A 23 4.59 -7.83 -17.91
N VAL A 24 3.69 -8.45 -17.16
CA VAL A 24 2.23 -8.34 -17.36
C VAL A 24 1.75 -6.92 -17.02
N LEU A 25 2.26 -6.31 -15.95
CA LEU A 25 1.97 -4.93 -15.56
C LEU A 25 2.53 -3.93 -16.58
N GLU A 26 3.74 -4.14 -17.09
CA GLU A 26 4.38 -3.28 -18.10
C GLU A 26 3.76 -3.38 -19.49
N SER A 27 3.40 -4.60 -19.91
CA SER A 27 2.93 -4.84 -21.27
C SER A 27 1.57 -4.14 -21.52
N PRO A 28 1.45 -3.31 -22.56
CA PRO A 28 0.19 -2.62 -22.90
C PRO A 28 -0.86 -3.58 -23.48
N LYS A 29 -0.45 -4.79 -23.91
CA LYS A 29 -1.34 -5.80 -24.51
C LYS A 29 -1.98 -6.74 -23.49
N SER A 30 -1.55 -6.67 -22.23
CA SER A 30 -2.11 -7.51 -21.16
C SER A 30 -3.54 -7.11 -20.84
N SER A 31 -4.39 -8.11 -20.59
CA SER A 31 -5.77 -7.86 -20.15
C SER A 31 -5.80 -7.09 -18.82
N VAL A 32 -6.77 -6.18 -18.68
CA VAL A 32 -7.00 -5.43 -17.43
C VAL A 32 -7.21 -6.40 -16.27
N SER A 33 -7.95 -7.49 -16.47
CA SER A 33 -8.18 -8.49 -15.43
C SER A 33 -6.90 -9.17 -14.96
N ASP A 34 -5.97 -9.47 -15.87
CA ASP A 34 -4.68 -10.07 -15.48
C ASP A 34 -3.83 -9.09 -14.68
N LYS A 35 -3.81 -7.81 -15.07
CA LYS A 35 -3.12 -6.76 -14.31
C LYS A 35 -3.70 -6.64 -12.90
N VAL A 36 -5.02 -6.63 -12.75
CA VAL A 36 -5.70 -6.58 -11.43
C VAL A 36 -5.30 -7.77 -10.55
N LEU A 37 -5.27 -8.98 -11.12
CA LEU A 37 -4.91 -10.19 -10.37
C LEU A 37 -3.47 -10.14 -9.87
N VAL A 38 -2.56 -9.70 -10.73
CA VAL A 38 -1.15 -9.50 -10.38
C VAL A 38 -1.01 -8.42 -9.30
N LEU A 39 -1.72 -7.31 -9.43
CA LEU A 39 -1.72 -6.23 -8.46
C LEU A 39 -2.18 -6.68 -7.07
N LYS A 40 -3.29 -7.41 -7.01
CA LYS A 40 -3.81 -7.97 -5.76
C LYS A 40 -2.84 -8.95 -5.12
N ALA A 41 -2.08 -9.71 -5.92
CA ALA A 41 -1.04 -10.60 -5.40
C ALA A 41 0.13 -9.82 -4.80
N PHE A 42 0.62 -8.76 -5.46
CA PHE A 42 1.72 -7.94 -4.93
C PHE A 42 1.34 -7.09 -3.73
N ASN A 43 0.05 -6.81 -3.52
CA ASN A 43 -0.42 -6.13 -2.32
C ASN A 43 -0.33 -6.99 -1.05
N ASP A 44 -0.12 -8.30 -1.19
CA ASP A 44 0.15 -9.19 -0.07
C ASP A 44 1.61 -9.04 0.40
N TRP A 45 1.81 -8.79 1.70
CA TRP A 45 3.14 -8.58 2.26
C TRP A 45 4.03 -9.82 2.18
N ASP A 46 3.48 -11.02 2.27
CA ASP A 46 4.25 -12.26 2.12
C ASP A 46 4.83 -12.41 0.70
N VAL A 47 4.19 -11.77 -0.27
CA VAL A 47 4.69 -11.66 -1.64
C VAL A 47 5.68 -10.51 -1.76
N LEU A 48 5.27 -9.33 -1.30
CA LEU A 48 6.02 -8.10 -1.49
C LEU A 48 7.37 -8.12 -0.80
N VAL A 49 7.49 -8.69 0.41
CA VAL A 49 8.75 -8.71 1.17
C VAL A 49 9.89 -9.38 0.40
N ASN A 50 9.58 -10.37 -0.45
CA ASN A 50 10.56 -11.11 -1.24
C ASN A 50 10.77 -10.54 -2.64
N THR A 51 9.93 -9.60 -3.08
CA THR A 51 9.86 -9.15 -4.48
C THR A 51 9.85 -7.63 -4.64
N TRP A 52 9.85 -6.86 -3.54
CA TRP A 52 9.73 -5.40 -3.57
C TRP A 52 10.81 -4.74 -4.41
N PHE A 53 12.02 -5.29 -4.47
CA PHE A 53 13.12 -4.75 -5.28
C PHE A 53 12.85 -4.88 -6.78
N GLU A 54 12.24 -5.99 -7.23
CA GLU A 54 11.81 -6.14 -8.62
C GLU A 54 10.62 -5.21 -8.92
N VAL A 55 9.67 -5.10 -7.99
CA VAL A 55 8.51 -4.20 -8.15
C VAL A 55 8.93 -2.73 -8.14
N ALA A 56 9.98 -2.38 -7.39
CA ALA A 56 10.55 -1.03 -7.36
C ALA A 56 11.09 -0.59 -8.73
N ASP A 57 11.75 -1.49 -9.45
CA ASP A 57 12.21 -1.24 -10.82
C ASP A 57 11.02 -1.00 -11.78
N ALA A 58 9.91 -1.71 -11.54
CA ALA A 58 8.68 -1.60 -12.31
C ALA A 58 7.73 -0.47 -11.86
N LEU A 59 8.09 0.33 -10.86
CA LEU A 59 7.23 1.41 -10.33
C LEU A 59 6.67 2.34 -11.41
N PRO A 60 7.46 2.82 -12.40
CA PRO A 60 6.95 3.71 -13.45
C PRO A 60 5.81 3.09 -14.25
N ALA A 61 5.82 1.77 -14.43
CA ALA A 61 4.74 1.05 -15.11
C ALA A 61 3.47 0.99 -14.25
N VAL A 62 3.60 0.82 -12.93
CA VAL A 62 2.48 0.82 -11.99
C VAL A 62 1.89 2.21 -11.83
N GLU A 63 2.71 3.25 -11.74
CA GLU A 63 2.28 4.65 -11.70
C GLU A 63 1.51 5.04 -12.96
N LYS A 64 1.95 4.59 -14.13
CA LYS A 64 1.20 4.80 -15.38
C LYS A 64 -0.19 4.16 -15.36
N LEU A 65 -0.41 3.09 -14.59
CA LEU A 65 -1.75 2.51 -14.41
C LEU A 65 -2.66 3.39 -13.55
N LEU A 66 -2.09 4.22 -12.68
CA LEU A 66 -2.83 5.20 -11.88
C LEU A 66 -3.32 6.37 -12.73
N ASP A 67 -2.53 6.80 -13.72
CA ASP A 67 -2.91 7.89 -14.64
C ASP A 67 -4.07 7.49 -15.57
N VAL A 68 -4.29 6.19 -15.78
CA VAL A 68 -5.36 5.69 -16.63
C VAL A 68 -6.68 5.65 -15.84
N THR A 69 -7.50 6.69 -16.02
CA THR A 69 -8.82 6.89 -15.38
C THR A 69 -9.81 5.73 -15.56
N ALA A 70 -9.59 4.84 -16.54
CA ALA A 70 -10.44 3.67 -16.80
C ALA A 70 -10.04 2.41 -16.02
N PHE A 71 -8.96 2.42 -15.24
CA PHE A 71 -8.53 1.23 -14.50
C PHE A 71 -9.38 1.05 -13.22
N PRO A 72 -10.07 -0.10 -13.04
CA PRO A 72 -11.05 -0.27 -11.97
C PRO A 72 -10.44 -0.36 -10.57
N GLU A 73 -9.12 -0.61 -10.44
CA GLU A 73 -8.45 -0.90 -9.18
C GLU A 73 -7.30 0.09 -8.91
N GLN A 74 -7.50 1.37 -9.25
CA GLN A 74 -6.53 2.44 -8.99
C GLN A 74 -6.15 2.55 -7.51
N SER A 75 -7.12 2.42 -6.60
CA SER A 75 -6.86 2.47 -5.16
C SER A 75 -5.92 1.33 -4.71
N SER A 76 -6.06 0.14 -5.33
CA SER A 76 -5.18 -1.00 -5.09
C SER A 76 -3.78 -0.78 -5.65
N ALA A 77 -3.69 -0.16 -6.83
CA ALA A 77 -2.41 0.24 -7.44
C ALA A 77 -1.68 1.29 -6.60
N ALA A 78 -2.39 2.29 -6.09
CA ALA A 78 -1.82 3.35 -5.27
C ALA A 78 -1.31 2.79 -3.94
N LEU A 79 -2.05 1.83 -3.36
CA LEU A 79 -1.60 1.12 -2.16
C LEU A 79 -0.31 0.33 -2.41
N LEU A 80 -0.20 -0.39 -3.54
CA LEU A 80 1.03 -1.12 -3.87
C LEU A 80 2.22 -0.17 -4.00
N VAL A 81 2.05 0.93 -4.74
CA VAL A 81 3.08 1.96 -4.91
C VAL A 81 3.50 2.53 -3.55
N SER A 82 2.53 2.81 -2.68
CA SER A 82 2.81 3.27 -1.31
C SER A 82 3.67 2.27 -0.51
N LYS A 83 3.32 0.97 -0.55
CA LYS A 83 4.09 -0.07 0.15
C LYS A 83 5.52 -0.19 -0.38
N VAL A 84 5.71 -0.09 -1.69
CA VAL A 84 7.05 -0.13 -2.29
C VAL A 84 7.87 1.11 -1.90
N TYR A 85 7.27 2.31 -1.89
CA TYR A 85 7.95 3.51 -1.40
C TYR A 85 8.31 3.44 0.09
N PHE A 86 7.50 2.74 0.90
CA PHE A 86 7.86 2.44 2.28
C PHE A 86 9.09 1.53 2.36
N CYS A 87 9.18 0.49 1.52
CA CYS A 87 10.39 -0.34 1.43
C CYS A 87 11.63 0.43 0.94
N LEU A 88 11.42 1.49 0.15
CA LEU A 88 12.47 2.44 -0.29
C LEU A 88 12.77 3.54 0.73
N GLU A 89 12.16 3.50 1.92
CA GLU A 89 12.29 4.50 2.99
C GLU A 89 11.86 5.93 2.58
N GLN A 90 11.09 6.07 1.49
CA GLN A 90 10.56 7.34 1.01
C GLN A 90 9.15 7.58 1.59
N TYR A 91 9.08 7.87 2.89
CA TYR A 91 7.83 7.91 3.64
C TYR A 91 6.85 9.00 3.16
N GLU A 92 7.33 10.15 2.69
CA GLU A 92 6.48 11.23 2.18
C GLU A 92 5.72 10.79 0.92
N ARG A 93 6.42 10.12 -0.01
CA ARG A 93 5.81 9.53 -1.22
C ARG A 93 4.88 8.39 -0.84
N ALA A 94 5.31 7.54 0.11
CA ALA A 94 4.47 6.45 0.60
C ALA A 94 3.14 7.00 1.16
N LEU A 95 3.16 8.08 1.96
CA LEU A 95 1.97 8.74 2.46
C LEU A 95 1.10 9.30 1.34
N GLU A 96 1.69 10.02 0.36
CA GLU A 96 0.94 10.58 -0.77
C GLU A 96 0.13 9.51 -1.52
N PHE A 97 0.75 8.37 -1.81
CA PHE A 97 0.08 7.26 -2.48
C PHE A 97 -0.88 6.49 -1.56
N ALA A 98 -0.59 6.40 -0.25
CA ALA A 98 -1.52 5.82 0.72
C ALA A 98 -2.83 6.61 0.80
N LEU A 99 -2.75 7.95 0.76
CA LEU A 99 -3.92 8.84 0.76
C LEU A 99 -4.78 8.72 -0.51
N ARG A 100 -4.16 8.40 -1.65
CA ARG A 100 -4.87 8.10 -2.91
C ARG A 100 -5.43 6.67 -2.95
N GLY A 101 -4.86 5.77 -2.16
CA GLY A 101 -5.21 4.36 -2.10
C GLY A 101 -6.27 4.03 -1.07
N ASP A 102 -6.55 2.73 -0.95
CA ASP A 102 -7.45 2.19 0.09
C ASP A 102 -6.64 1.90 1.37
N PHE A 103 -5.97 2.92 1.92
CA PHE A 103 -5.18 2.75 3.14
C PHE A 103 -6.08 2.56 4.36
N ASN A 104 -5.87 1.46 5.08
CA ASN A 104 -6.57 1.18 6.33
C ASN A 104 -5.68 1.50 7.54
N VAL A 105 -6.24 2.23 8.51
CA VAL A 105 -5.57 2.57 9.78
C VAL A 105 -5.42 1.33 10.66
N VAL A 106 -6.23 0.29 10.44
CA VAL A 106 -6.11 -0.99 11.13
C VAL A 106 -5.13 -1.88 10.38
N PRO A 107 -4.02 -2.29 11.02
CA PRO A 107 -3.13 -3.27 10.40
C PRO A 107 -3.89 -4.58 10.21
N ALA A 108 -3.68 -5.20 9.06
CA ALA A 108 -4.24 -6.49 8.75
C ALA A 108 -3.82 -7.52 9.82
N PRO A 109 -4.67 -8.52 10.13
CA PRO A 109 -4.29 -9.61 11.01
C PRO A 109 -2.96 -10.20 10.54
N ARG A 110 -1.99 -10.40 11.45
CA ARG A 110 -0.70 -11.01 11.08
C ARG A 110 -0.95 -12.45 10.63
N VAL A 111 -0.97 -12.68 9.33
CA VAL A 111 -1.12 -14.03 8.74
C VAL A 111 0.22 -14.57 8.21
N GLY A 112 1.32 -13.80 8.25
CA GLY A 112 2.62 -14.23 7.73
C GLY A 112 3.81 -13.39 8.19
N LEU A 113 4.89 -13.36 7.39
CA LEU A 113 6.14 -12.63 7.66
C LEU A 113 6.01 -11.11 7.47
N GLY A 114 4.81 -10.66 7.12
CA GLY A 114 4.55 -9.32 6.61
C GLY A 114 4.73 -8.20 7.63
N ASN A 115 5.26 -7.07 7.14
CA ASN A 115 5.54 -5.88 7.91
C ASN A 115 4.36 -4.90 7.98
N ASP A 116 3.13 -5.40 7.86
CA ASP A 116 1.93 -4.58 7.70
C ASP A 116 1.72 -3.62 8.88
N ALA A 117 1.91 -4.12 10.10
CA ALA A 117 1.82 -3.29 11.30
C ALA A 117 2.88 -2.18 11.33
N GLU A 118 4.11 -2.46 10.89
CA GLU A 118 5.16 -1.44 10.83
C GLU A 118 4.88 -0.40 9.75
N TYR A 119 4.46 -0.85 8.57
CA TYR A 119 4.00 0.04 7.49
C TYR A 119 2.88 0.96 7.97
N VAL A 120 1.80 0.39 8.51
CA VAL A 120 0.66 1.19 8.98
C VAL A 120 1.09 2.18 10.07
N ASN A 121 1.88 1.75 11.05
CA ASN A 121 2.39 2.64 12.09
C ASN A 121 3.26 3.76 11.51
N LYS A 122 4.14 3.46 10.56
CA LYS A 122 5.03 4.46 9.96
C LYS A 122 4.28 5.47 9.10
N ILE A 123 3.28 5.02 8.35
CA ILE A 123 2.40 5.92 7.58
C ILE A 123 1.57 6.81 8.50
N ILE A 124 1.06 6.27 9.61
CA ILE A 124 0.35 7.06 10.64
C ILE A 124 1.26 8.12 11.26
N GLU A 125 2.48 7.75 11.67
CA GLU A 125 3.48 8.67 12.21
C GLU A 125 3.77 9.80 11.22
N THR A 126 4.08 9.43 9.98
CA THR A 126 4.36 10.38 8.90
C THR A 126 3.16 11.30 8.65
N ALA A 127 1.94 10.76 8.61
CA ALA A 127 0.72 11.55 8.42
C ALA A 127 0.53 12.61 9.53
N ILE A 128 0.74 12.21 10.79
CA ILE A 128 0.61 13.11 11.94
C ILE A 128 1.68 14.21 11.88
N ASP A 129 2.93 13.85 11.58
CA ASP A 129 4.02 14.82 11.51
C ASP A 129 3.86 15.78 10.34
N THR A 130 3.47 15.30 9.15
CA THR A 130 3.12 16.16 8.01
C THR A 130 1.99 17.12 8.36
N TYR A 131 0.93 16.63 9.03
CA TYR A 131 -0.20 17.46 9.45
C TYR A 131 0.23 18.54 10.46
N LYS A 132 1.08 18.21 11.44
CA LYS A 132 1.63 19.17 12.41
C LYS A 132 2.44 20.25 11.73
N ILE A 133 3.34 19.88 10.81
CA ILE A 133 4.19 20.83 10.07
C ILE A 133 3.31 21.79 9.26
N MET A 134 2.32 21.28 8.52
CA MET A 134 1.39 22.12 7.75
C MET A 134 0.60 23.08 8.63
N SER A 135 0.11 22.59 9.77
CA SER A 135 -0.63 23.40 10.76
C SER A 135 0.24 24.52 11.35
N GLN A 136 1.50 24.22 11.70
CA GLN A 136 2.46 25.21 12.20
C GLN A 136 2.81 26.28 11.16
N GLN A 137 2.84 25.90 9.89
CA GLN A 137 3.12 26.80 8.77
C GLN A 137 1.88 27.59 8.30
N GLY A 138 0.70 27.33 8.88
CA GLY A 138 -0.56 27.96 8.46
C GLY A 138 -1.03 27.51 7.07
N ILE A 139 -0.54 26.38 6.57
CA ILE A 139 -0.91 25.80 5.28
C ILE A 139 -2.15 24.93 5.47
N ALA A 140 -3.15 25.09 4.60
CA ALA A 140 -4.33 24.24 4.60
C ALA A 140 -3.92 22.80 4.23
N ALA A 141 -4.04 21.88 5.19
CA ALA A 141 -3.76 20.46 4.96
C ALA A 141 -4.74 19.87 3.92
N PRO A 142 -4.29 18.94 3.06
CA PRO A 142 -5.16 18.23 2.13
C PRO A 142 -6.31 17.55 2.86
N GLN A 143 -7.50 17.54 2.25
CA GLN A 143 -8.70 16.94 2.83
C GLN A 143 -8.47 15.47 3.25
N GLN A 144 -7.81 14.68 2.38
CA GLN A 144 -7.52 13.27 2.63
C GLN A 144 -6.63 13.06 3.86
N LEU A 145 -5.62 13.93 4.05
CA LEU A 145 -4.74 13.87 5.21
C LEU A 145 -5.49 14.17 6.50
N ARG A 146 -6.38 15.18 6.47
CA ARG A 146 -7.22 15.53 7.61
C ARG A 146 -8.19 14.41 7.98
N GLU A 147 -8.87 13.83 7.00
CA GLU A 147 -9.76 12.68 7.20
C GLU A 147 -9.01 11.48 7.78
N LEU A 148 -7.76 11.24 7.34
CA LEU A 148 -6.92 10.18 7.90
C LEU A 148 -6.58 10.46 9.37
N VAL A 149 -6.15 11.68 9.70
CA VAL A 149 -5.84 12.08 11.09
C VAL A 149 -7.09 11.99 11.97
N ASP A 150 -8.25 12.45 11.50
CA ASP A 150 -9.51 12.37 12.24
C ASP A 150 -9.90 10.90 12.51
N LYS A 151 -9.72 9.99 11.53
CA LYS A 151 -9.90 8.54 11.72
C LYS A 151 -8.92 7.98 12.76
N ILE A 152 -7.66 8.39 12.73
CA ILE A 152 -6.64 7.97 13.71
C ILE A 152 -7.03 8.43 15.13
N VAL A 153 -7.47 9.68 15.28
CA VAL A 153 -7.88 10.24 16.57
C VAL A 153 -9.14 9.55 17.08
N ALA A 154 -10.18 9.40 16.25
CA ALA A 154 -11.42 8.72 16.61
C ALA A 154 -11.15 7.29 17.11
N ARG A 155 -10.28 6.54 16.43
CA ARG A 155 -9.86 5.21 16.88
C ARG A 155 -9.13 5.21 18.23
N ASN A 156 -8.24 6.18 18.44
CA ASN A 156 -7.52 6.29 19.71
C ASN A 156 -8.45 6.66 20.88
N LEU A 157 -9.50 7.44 20.62
CA LEU A 157 -10.52 7.78 21.61
C LEU A 157 -11.40 6.56 21.94
N ASP A 158 -11.88 5.84 20.92
CA ASP A 158 -12.71 4.63 21.07
C ASP A 158 -11.97 3.53 21.86
N ASN A 159 -10.68 3.30 21.55
CA ASN A 159 -9.83 2.36 22.30
C ASN A 159 -9.59 2.79 23.77
N ARG A 160 -9.69 4.08 24.10
CA ARG A 160 -9.53 4.56 25.49
C ARG A 160 -10.79 4.36 26.33
N GLU A 161 -11.97 4.26 25.72
CA GLU A 161 -13.22 4.00 26.44
C GLU A 161 -13.30 2.56 26.99
N ILE A 162 -12.41 1.65 26.55
CA ILE A 162 -12.36 0.24 26.99
C ILE A 162 -11.48 0.05 28.25
N CYS A 163 -10.75 1.07 28.71
CA CYS A 163 -9.80 0.97 29.83
C CYS A 163 -10.34 1.37 31.21
N HIS A 164 -11.67 1.36 31.41
CA HIS A 164 -12.26 1.44 32.76
C HIS A 164 -13.28 0.32 33.01
N PRO A 165 -12.84 -0.90 33.35
CA PRO A 165 -13.64 -1.74 34.23
C PRO A 165 -13.59 -1.13 35.65
N ARG A 166 -14.76 -0.72 36.14
CA ARG A 166 -14.99 -0.41 37.57
C ARG A 166 -14.82 -1.65 38.43
#